data_AF-A0A1G2K3X2-F1
#
_entry.id   AF-A0A1G2K3X2-F1
#
_cell.length_a   1.000
_cell.length_b   1.000
_cell.length_c   1.000
_cell.angle_alpha   90.00
_cell.angle_beta   90.00
_cell.angle_gamma   90.00
#
_symmetry.space_group_name_H-M   'P 1'
#
loop_
_entity.id
_entity.type
_entity.pdbx_description
1 polymer ?
#
loop_
_entity_poly.entity_id
_entity_poly.type
_entity_poly.pdbx_seq_one_letter_code
_entity_poly.pdbx_strand_id
1 'polypeptide(L)'
;MPDLTPAKKFYWGASTSSHQVEGNTHNDWTEWERKNADRLAEGAHLKFGWLGKIWERVRVQAEHPENYLSGSACDHYRRFKDDFDMARSLGHNAHRFSLEWSRIEPEEGKFDEKEIEHYRDVIKALRERGMEPFVTLWHWTLPLWVRNQGGWENKKTIQDFVLYAEKIVELLGEHITFWIPLNEPSVYIGLGYVMGKFPPEVKDYRKANAVLKNLIEAHKLTYALIHKKFGERVSVGNAYNLHWHVPARSWNIFDILVVQVIDYIRDSRPISLAKGHQDFIGVNYYFRDKVKFVGWGGKFGPVDAVNTNAHVSDIGWDIAPEGLYHTLKKAAKFGKPIYITENGIADATDEKRAQFIKDSIYWMREAIADGVDVRGYFYWSLLDNFEWAEGFWPRFGLVEVDYKTMERKIRPSAYAYKKVIEESKQ
;
A
#
# COMPACT_ATOMS: atom_id res chain seq x y z
N MET A 1 26.09 -4.77 19.06
CA MET A 1 25.05 -5.32 18.16
C MET A 1 23.98 -5.91 19.06
N PRO A 2 22.71 -5.46 19.00
CA PRO A 2 21.66 -6.14 19.74
C PRO A 2 21.47 -7.53 19.14
N ASP A 3 21.49 -8.51 20.03
CA ASP A 3 21.26 -9.93 19.78
C ASP A 3 19.85 -10.13 19.18
N LEU A 4 19.80 -10.38 17.86
CA LEU A 4 18.63 -10.94 17.20
C LEU A 4 18.52 -12.40 17.63
N THR A 5 18.09 -12.64 18.86
CA THR A 5 17.91 -14.01 19.37
C THR A 5 17.04 -14.81 18.38
N PRO A 6 17.36 -16.09 18.07
CA PRO A 6 16.71 -16.90 17.03
C PRO A 6 15.22 -17.24 17.23
N ALA A 7 14.50 -16.56 18.13
CA ALA A 7 13.15 -16.96 18.52
C ALA A 7 12.05 -16.54 17.54
N LYS A 8 12.30 -15.63 16.57
CA LYS A 8 11.29 -15.19 15.59
C LYS A 8 11.92 -14.86 14.23
N LYS A 9 11.52 -15.57 13.17
CA LYS A 9 11.91 -15.30 11.78
C LYS A 9 11.54 -13.86 11.39
N PHE A 10 12.52 -13.04 10.99
CA PHE A 10 12.27 -11.73 10.39
C PHE A 10 12.00 -11.87 8.89
N TYR A 11 10.97 -11.19 8.38
CA TYR A 11 10.59 -11.26 6.98
C TYR A 11 11.13 -10.06 6.20
N TRP A 12 11.99 -10.34 5.23
CA TRP A 12 12.52 -9.37 4.27
C TRP A 12 11.86 -9.63 2.93
N GLY A 13 11.17 -8.62 2.39
CA GLY A 13 10.43 -8.78 1.15
C GLY A 13 10.22 -7.48 0.41
N ALA A 14 9.33 -7.57 -0.57
CA ALA A 14 8.75 -6.44 -1.27
C ALA A 14 7.24 -6.68 -1.45
N SER A 15 6.54 -5.62 -1.83
CA SER A 15 5.08 -5.62 -1.99
C SER A 15 4.66 -5.28 -3.41
N THR A 16 3.53 -5.84 -3.84
CA THR A 16 2.79 -5.49 -5.07
C THR A 16 1.29 -5.44 -4.82
N SER A 17 0.55 -4.80 -5.74
CA SER A 17 -0.92 -4.76 -5.77
C SER A 17 -1.41 -5.28 -7.12
N SER A 18 -2.42 -6.15 -7.12
CA SER A 18 -2.97 -6.84 -8.28
C SER A 18 -3.25 -5.88 -9.45
N HIS A 19 -4.07 -4.86 -9.22
CA HIS A 19 -4.43 -3.85 -10.22
C HIS A 19 -3.21 -3.13 -10.81
N GLN A 20 -2.19 -2.89 -9.99
CA GLN A 20 -1.03 -2.11 -10.39
C GLN A 20 -0.01 -2.92 -11.20
N VAL A 21 0.05 -4.25 -11.04
CA VAL A 21 1.09 -5.08 -11.68
C VAL A 21 0.56 -6.15 -12.63
N GLU A 22 -0.62 -6.73 -12.40
CA GLU A 22 -1.11 -7.88 -13.17
C GLU A 22 -1.49 -7.49 -14.60
N GLY A 23 -2.19 -6.36 -14.74
CA GLY A 23 -2.72 -5.87 -16.01
C GLY A 23 -4.06 -6.50 -16.38
N ASN A 24 -4.74 -5.91 -17.35
CA ASN A 24 -5.99 -6.34 -17.98
C ASN A 24 -7.13 -6.62 -16.97
N THR A 25 -7.17 -5.88 -15.87
CA THR A 25 -8.25 -5.94 -14.89
C THR A 25 -9.51 -5.26 -15.45
N HIS A 26 -10.66 -5.53 -14.82
CA HIS A 26 -11.92 -4.84 -15.11
C HIS A 26 -12.66 -4.56 -13.81
N ASN A 27 -12.54 -3.33 -13.31
CA ASN A 27 -13.05 -2.89 -12.02
C ASN A 27 -13.39 -1.38 -12.05
N ASP A 28 -13.86 -0.85 -10.93
CA ASP A 28 -14.21 0.56 -10.78
C ASP A 28 -13.07 1.53 -11.09
N TRP A 29 -11.83 1.15 -10.80
CA TRP A 29 -10.64 1.90 -11.18
C TRP A 29 -10.43 1.96 -12.68
N THR A 30 -10.53 0.84 -13.41
CA THR A 30 -10.40 0.87 -14.89
C THR A 30 -11.44 1.76 -15.57
N GLU A 31 -12.67 1.82 -15.04
CA GLU A 31 -13.71 2.72 -15.55
C GLU A 31 -13.41 4.19 -15.19
N TRP A 32 -12.94 4.44 -13.97
CA TRP A 32 -12.53 5.77 -13.53
C TRP A 32 -11.34 6.30 -14.35
N GLU A 33 -10.34 5.46 -14.61
CA GLU A 33 -9.17 5.75 -15.45
C GLU A 33 -9.61 6.20 -16.85
N ARG A 34 -10.41 5.40 -17.56
CA ARG A 34 -10.92 5.73 -18.90
C ARG A 34 -11.66 7.05 -18.93
N LYS A 35 -12.44 7.34 -17.90
CA LYS A 35 -13.20 8.61 -17.79
C LYS A 35 -12.30 9.83 -17.50
N ASN A 36 -11.15 9.62 -16.87
CA ASN A 36 -10.33 10.71 -16.33
C ASN A 36 -8.97 10.89 -17.01
N ALA A 37 -8.53 9.97 -17.87
CA ALA A 37 -7.21 9.98 -18.49
C ALA A 37 -6.88 11.32 -19.17
N ASP A 38 -7.77 11.82 -20.05
CA ASP A 38 -7.58 13.10 -20.73
C ASP A 38 -7.46 14.27 -19.74
N ARG A 39 -8.37 14.33 -18.76
CA ARG A 39 -8.37 15.36 -17.71
C ARG A 39 -7.10 15.34 -16.87
N LEU A 40 -6.57 14.15 -16.57
CA LEU A 40 -5.32 13.99 -15.80
C LEU A 40 -4.11 14.44 -16.62
N ALA A 41 -4.06 14.07 -17.90
CA ALA A 41 -3.02 14.47 -18.83
C ALA A 41 -2.99 16.00 -19.04
N GLU A 42 -4.14 16.61 -19.33
CA GLU A 42 -4.27 18.07 -19.48
C GLU A 42 -3.91 18.82 -18.18
N GLY A 43 -4.24 18.24 -17.03
CA GLY A 43 -3.94 18.80 -15.71
C GLY A 43 -2.51 18.57 -15.20
N ALA A 44 -1.70 17.79 -15.92
CA ALA A 44 -0.40 17.33 -15.43
C ALA A 44 0.57 18.49 -15.17
N HIS A 45 0.67 19.46 -16.08
CA HIS A 45 1.54 20.63 -15.90
C HIS A 45 1.15 21.45 -14.66
N LEU A 46 -0.15 21.66 -14.42
CA LEU A 46 -0.62 22.38 -13.24
C LEU A 46 -0.24 21.66 -11.94
N LYS A 47 -0.25 20.32 -11.96
CA LYS A 47 0.04 19.48 -10.79
C LYS A 47 1.54 19.32 -10.53
N PHE A 48 2.34 19.21 -11.59
CA PHE A 48 3.73 18.76 -11.51
C PHE A 48 4.76 19.72 -12.10
N GLY A 49 4.35 20.77 -12.82
CA GLY A 49 5.26 21.72 -13.47
C GLY A 49 6.24 22.41 -12.52
N TRP A 50 5.90 22.50 -11.23
CA TRP A 50 6.77 23.04 -10.19
C TRP A 50 7.98 22.14 -9.85
N LEU A 51 8.01 20.87 -10.30
CA LEU A 51 9.09 19.91 -10.02
C LEU A 51 10.36 20.14 -10.87
N GLY A 52 10.39 21.19 -11.70
CA GLY A 52 11.59 21.63 -12.42
C GLY A 52 12.19 20.54 -13.32
N LYS A 53 13.44 20.12 -13.06
CA LYS A 53 14.12 19.11 -13.88
C LYS A 53 13.42 17.75 -13.91
N ILE A 54 12.70 17.39 -12.83
CA ILE A 54 11.92 16.15 -12.81
C ILE A 54 10.76 16.28 -13.80
N TRP A 55 10.07 17.43 -13.80
CA TRP A 55 8.99 17.71 -14.76
C TRP A 55 9.47 17.60 -16.22
N GLU A 56 10.61 18.21 -16.56
CA GLU A 56 11.17 18.12 -17.92
C GLU A 56 11.39 16.68 -18.40
N ARG A 57 11.74 15.78 -17.49
CA ARG A 57 11.91 14.34 -17.79
C ARG A 57 10.57 13.63 -17.97
N VAL A 58 9.59 13.92 -17.12
CA VAL A 58 8.34 13.13 -17.04
C VAL A 58 7.20 13.70 -17.86
N ARG A 59 7.25 14.97 -18.30
CA ARG A 59 6.17 15.65 -19.04
C ARG A 59 5.71 14.88 -20.27
N VAL A 60 6.66 14.27 -20.99
CA VAL A 60 6.37 13.48 -22.21
C VAL A 60 5.53 12.24 -21.90
N GLN A 61 5.53 11.74 -20.66
CA GLN A 61 4.61 10.67 -20.25
C GLN A 61 3.37 11.25 -19.56
N ALA A 62 3.56 12.19 -18.64
CA ALA A 62 2.49 12.73 -17.81
C ALA A 62 1.44 13.54 -18.61
N GLU A 63 1.78 14.11 -19.75
CA GLU A 63 0.86 14.85 -20.63
C GLU A 63 0.16 13.95 -21.67
N HIS A 64 0.36 12.63 -21.61
CA HIS A 64 -0.30 11.67 -22.50
C HIS A 64 -1.37 10.86 -21.76
N PRO A 65 -2.62 10.81 -22.27
CA PRO A 65 -3.71 10.06 -21.63
C PRO A 65 -3.39 8.58 -21.38
N GLU A 66 -2.62 7.93 -22.25
CA GLU A 66 -2.24 6.52 -22.13
C GLU A 66 -1.45 6.21 -20.86
N ASN A 67 -0.76 7.21 -20.28
CA ASN A 67 -0.08 7.05 -18.99
C ASN A 67 -1.04 6.67 -17.86
N TYR A 68 -2.30 7.12 -17.93
CA TYR A 68 -3.30 6.98 -16.89
C TYR A 68 -4.27 5.81 -17.12
N LEU A 69 -3.95 4.93 -18.06
CA LEU A 69 -4.73 3.73 -18.35
C LEU A 69 -3.92 2.49 -17.93
N SER A 70 -4.36 1.79 -16.89
CA SER A 70 -3.63 0.64 -16.33
C SER A 70 -3.31 -0.44 -17.38
N GLY A 71 -4.20 -0.68 -18.35
CA GLY A 71 -3.92 -1.52 -19.53
C GLY A 71 -3.27 -2.86 -19.15
N SER A 72 -2.16 -3.24 -19.78
CA SER A 72 -1.42 -4.46 -19.44
C SER A 72 -0.54 -4.33 -18.18
N ALA A 73 -0.50 -3.17 -17.54
CA ALA A 73 0.35 -2.86 -16.38
C ALA A 73 1.79 -3.34 -16.59
N CYS A 74 2.26 -4.25 -15.74
CA CYS A 74 3.59 -4.85 -15.84
C CYS A 74 3.55 -6.28 -16.38
N ASP A 75 2.37 -6.76 -16.75
CA ASP A 75 2.13 -8.13 -17.17
C ASP A 75 2.55 -9.17 -16.10
N HIS A 76 2.45 -8.83 -14.82
CA HIS A 76 2.82 -9.73 -13.72
C HIS A 76 1.97 -11.00 -13.73
N TYR A 77 0.72 -10.92 -14.22
CA TYR A 77 -0.20 -12.06 -14.34
C TYR A 77 0.45 -13.24 -15.06
N ARG A 78 1.22 -12.98 -16.13
CA ARG A 78 1.90 -14.03 -16.91
C ARG A 78 3.34 -14.30 -16.46
N ARG A 79 3.94 -13.39 -15.68
CA ARG A 79 5.39 -13.33 -15.43
C ARG A 79 5.78 -13.41 -13.95
N PHE A 80 4.83 -13.63 -13.06
CA PHE A 80 5.08 -13.67 -11.61
C PHE A 80 6.19 -14.64 -11.19
N LYS A 81 6.37 -15.75 -11.92
CA LYS A 81 7.46 -16.71 -11.63
C LYS A 81 8.83 -16.08 -11.81
N ASP A 82 9.06 -15.35 -12.90
CA ASP A 82 10.32 -14.65 -13.19
C ASP A 82 10.51 -13.49 -12.19
N ASP A 83 9.44 -12.76 -11.90
CA ASP A 83 9.44 -11.65 -10.94
C ASP A 83 9.81 -12.15 -9.52
N PHE A 84 9.33 -13.34 -9.12
CA PHE A 84 9.71 -13.98 -7.86
C PHE A 84 11.11 -14.58 -7.87
N ASP A 85 11.62 -15.05 -9.02
CA ASP A 85 13.02 -15.47 -9.15
C ASP A 85 13.97 -14.29 -8.91
N MET A 86 13.66 -13.12 -9.47
CA MET A 86 14.40 -11.89 -9.20
C MET A 86 14.32 -11.51 -7.71
N ALA A 87 13.14 -11.48 -7.12
CA ALA A 87 12.97 -11.21 -5.68
C ALA A 87 13.78 -12.18 -4.81
N ARG A 88 13.75 -13.47 -5.14
CA ARG A 88 14.51 -14.50 -4.41
C ARG A 88 16.02 -14.32 -4.57
N SER A 89 16.49 -13.91 -5.75
CA SER A 89 17.91 -13.62 -6.03
C SER A 89 18.42 -12.38 -5.26
N LEU A 90 17.50 -11.48 -4.89
CA LEU A 90 17.73 -10.31 -4.04
C LEU A 90 17.71 -10.65 -2.54
N GLY A 91 17.54 -11.92 -2.18
CA GLY A 91 17.60 -12.38 -0.79
C GLY A 91 16.27 -12.31 -0.04
N HIS A 92 15.18 -11.94 -0.71
CA HIS A 92 13.85 -11.90 -0.10
C HIS A 92 13.42 -13.29 0.38
N ASN A 93 12.75 -13.34 1.53
CA ASN A 93 12.17 -14.55 2.12
C ASN A 93 10.65 -14.45 2.32
N ALA A 94 10.05 -13.35 1.85
CA ALA A 94 8.61 -13.11 1.82
C ALA A 94 8.24 -12.21 0.65
N HIS A 95 6.98 -12.30 0.22
CA HIS A 95 6.38 -11.38 -0.73
C HIS A 95 4.95 -11.06 -0.31
N ARG A 96 4.60 -9.78 -0.35
CA ARG A 96 3.22 -9.34 -0.14
C ARG A 96 2.57 -9.02 -1.47
N PHE A 97 1.40 -9.56 -1.72
CA PHE A 97 0.61 -9.27 -2.92
C PHE A 97 -0.88 -9.20 -2.58
N SER A 98 -1.68 -8.56 -3.43
CA SER A 98 -3.15 -8.59 -3.30
C SER A 98 -3.79 -9.50 -4.33
N LEU A 99 -5.01 -9.93 -4.01
CA LEU A 99 -5.92 -10.59 -4.94
C LEU A 99 -6.81 -9.54 -5.62
N GLU A 100 -7.19 -9.77 -6.88
CA GLU A 100 -8.14 -8.92 -7.60
C GLU A 100 -9.56 -9.48 -7.47
N TRP A 101 -10.37 -8.87 -6.60
CA TRP A 101 -11.76 -9.30 -6.39
C TRP A 101 -12.55 -9.30 -7.71
N SER A 102 -12.34 -8.31 -8.59
CA SER A 102 -13.09 -8.24 -9.85
C SER A 102 -12.73 -9.33 -10.87
N ARG A 103 -11.55 -9.97 -10.74
CA ARG A 103 -11.19 -11.17 -11.50
C ARG A 103 -11.85 -12.40 -10.91
N ILE A 104 -11.75 -12.55 -9.60
CA ILE A 104 -12.22 -13.74 -8.89
C ILE A 104 -13.75 -13.84 -8.92
N GLU A 105 -14.45 -12.72 -8.77
CA GLU A 105 -15.92 -12.65 -8.72
C GLU A 105 -16.41 -11.51 -9.63
N PRO A 106 -16.38 -11.70 -10.96
CA PRO A 106 -16.75 -10.66 -11.95
C PRO A 106 -18.23 -10.29 -11.91
N GLU A 107 -19.09 -11.18 -11.43
CA GLU A 107 -20.51 -10.96 -11.17
C GLU A 107 -20.88 -11.53 -9.79
N GLU A 108 -21.90 -10.96 -9.14
CA GLU A 108 -22.35 -11.39 -7.81
C GLU A 108 -22.59 -12.91 -7.74
N GLY A 109 -21.83 -13.59 -6.87
CA GLY A 109 -21.91 -15.03 -6.65
C GLY A 109 -21.36 -15.91 -7.78
N LYS A 110 -20.83 -15.33 -8.87
CA LYS A 110 -20.21 -16.09 -9.97
C LYS A 110 -18.70 -15.99 -9.86
N PHE A 111 -18.10 -17.03 -9.28
CA PHE A 111 -16.65 -17.13 -9.13
C PHE A 111 -15.98 -17.69 -10.39
N ASP A 112 -14.89 -17.06 -10.84
CA ASP A 112 -14.06 -17.57 -11.92
C ASP A 112 -12.98 -18.51 -11.36
N GLU A 113 -13.20 -19.81 -11.54
CA GLU A 113 -12.27 -20.86 -11.07
C GLU A 113 -10.89 -20.75 -11.74
N LYS A 114 -10.77 -20.19 -12.96
CA LYS A 114 -9.46 -19.99 -13.60
C LYS A 114 -8.63 -18.94 -12.86
N GLU A 115 -9.28 -17.88 -12.40
CA GLU A 115 -8.62 -16.80 -11.66
C GLU A 115 -8.25 -17.25 -10.24
N ILE A 116 -9.07 -18.09 -9.62
CA ILE A 116 -8.71 -18.74 -8.35
C ILE A 116 -7.49 -19.66 -8.53
N GLU A 117 -7.45 -20.45 -9.60
CA GLU A 117 -6.30 -21.31 -9.89
C GLU A 117 -5.03 -20.52 -10.22
N HIS A 118 -5.15 -19.39 -10.91
CA HIS A 118 -4.04 -18.46 -11.10
C HIS A 118 -3.42 -18.05 -9.75
N TYR A 119 -4.23 -17.63 -8.78
CA TYR A 119 -3.72 -17.26 -7.47
C TYR A 119 -3.18 -18.45 -6.67
N ARG A 120 -3.71 -19.66 -6.86
CA ARG A 120 -3.10 -20.89 -6.32
C ARG A 120 -1.68 -21.07 -6.85
N ASP A 121 -1.47 -20.88 -8.15
CA ASP A 121 -0.16 -20.95 -8.78
C ASP A 121 0.79 -19.86 -8.29
N VAL A 122 0.30 -18.64 -8.05
CA VAL A 122 1.08 -17.54 -7.46
C VAL A 122 1.58 -17.93 -6.06
N ILE A 123 0.68 -18.42 -5.19
CA ILE A 123 1.03 -18.86 -3.83
C ILE A 123 2.03 -20.01 -3.86
N LYS A 124 1.78 -21.00 -4.73
CA LYS A 124 2.67 -22.15 -4.91
C LYS A 124 4.06 -21.72 -5.35
N ALA A 125 4.16 -20.81 -6.32
CA ALA A 125 5.45 -20.32 -6.82
C ALA A 125 6.28 -19.61 -5.73
N LEU A 126 5.63 -18.88 -4.80
CA LEU A 126 6.30 -18.30 -3.63
C LEU A 126 6.79 -19.40 -2.67
N ARG A 127 5.92 -20.36 -2.33
CA ARG A 127 6.26 -21.47 -1.43
C ARG A 127 7.41 -22.33 -1.95
N GLU A 128 7.42 -22.65 -3.25
CA GLU A 128 8.50 -23.40 -3.91
C GLU A 128 9.86 -22.67 -3.83
N ARG A 129 9.85 -21.34 -3.74
CA ARG A 129 11.06 -20.50 -3.56
C ARG A 129 11.44 -20.30 -2.10
N GLY A 130 10.68 -20.88 -1.16
CA GLY A 130 10.84 -20.67 0.28
C GLY A 130 10.43 -19.28 0.75
N MET A 131 9.61 -18.57 -0.04
CA MET A 131 9.12 -17.23 0.27
C MET A 131 7.74 -17.31 0.94
N GLU A 132 7.58 -16.59 2.05
CA GLU A 132 6.32 -16.49 2.78
C GLU A 132 5.33 -15.55 2.06
N PRO A 133 4.13 -16.02 1.69
CA PRO A 133 3.09 -15.18 1.12
C PRO A 133 2.38 -14.35 2.21
N PHE A 134 2.33 -13.04 2.02
CA PHE A 134 1.46 -12.11 2.75
C PHE A 134 0.33 -11.69 1.81
N VAL A 135 -0.88 -12.19 2.05
CA VAL A 135 -1.99 -12.05 1.09
C VAL A 135 -2.92 -10.92 1.51
N THR A 136 -3.05 -9.90 0.66
CA THR A 136 -4.03 -8.83 0.81
C THR A 136 -5.33 -9.18 0.07
N LEU A 137 -6.46 -9.24 0.78
CA LEU A 137 -7.75 -9.60 0.18
C LEU A 137 -8.37 -8.45 -0.62
N TRP A 138 -8.15 -7.21 -0.18
CA TRP A 138 -8.68 -6.03 -0.84
C TRP A 138 -7.65 -4.89 -0.87
N HIS A 139 -7.35 -4.44 -2.08
CA HIS A 139 -6.45 -3.32 -2.36
C HIS A 139 -7.16 -2.30 -3.27
N TRP A 140 -8.20 -1.68 -2.71
CA TRP A 140 -8.98 -0.53 -3.24
C TRP A 140 -9.93 -0.80 -4.39
N THR A 141 -9.63 -1.73 -5.30
CA THR A 141 -10.49 -2.01 -6.44
C THR A 141 -11.78 -2.74 -6.05
N LEU A 142 -12.86 -2.45 -6.75
CA LEU A 142 -14.15 -3.11 -6.59
C LEU A 142 -14.62 -3.73 -7.91
N PRO A 143 -15.16 -4.96 -7.87
CA PRO A 143 -15.95 -5.47 -8.99
C PRO A 143 -17.03 -4.46 -9.38
N LEU A 144 -17.34 -4.36 -10.67
CA LEU A 144 -18.33 -3.38 -11.14
C LEU A 144 -19.71 -3.61 -10.55
N TRP A 145 -20.11 -4.86 -10.29
CA TRP A 145 -21.39 -5.16 -9.64
C TRP A 145 -21.43 -4.64 -8.19
N VAL A 146 -20.32 -4.74 -7.44
CA VAL A 146 -20.20 -4.17 -6.08
C VAL A 146 -20.29 -2.65 -6.13
N ARG A 147 -19.59 -2.01 -7.07
CA ARG A 147 -19.69 -0.56 -7.29
C ARG A 147 -21.13 -0.14 -7.63
N ASN A 148 -21.79 -0.86 -8.53
CA ASN A 148 -23.14 -0.53 -9.02
C ASN A 148 -24.21 -0.59 -7.92
N GLN A 149 -24.06 -1.47 -6.92
CA GLN A 149 -24.95 -1.53 -5.76
C GLN A 149 -24.64 -0.48 -4.67
N GLY A 150 -23.67 0.42 -4.89
CA GLY A 150 -23.30 1.48 -3.96
C GLY A 150 -21.94 1.30 -3.26
N GLY A 151 -21.19 0.27 -3.64
CA GLY A 151 -19.87 -0.04 -3.05
C GLY A 151 -19.93 -0.11 -1.53
N TRP A 152 -18.86 0.35 -0.87
CA TRP A 152 -18.78 0.32 0.58
C TRP A 152 -19.77 1.24 1.34
N GLU A 153 -20.55 2.09 0.65
CA GLU A 153 -21.69 2.77 1.28
C GLU A 153 -22.82 1.79 1.61
N ASN A 154 -22.97 0.74 0.79
CA ASN A 154 -23.98 -0.28 0.97
C ASN A 154 -23.53 -1.32 2.01
N LYS A 155 -24.32 -1.53 3.06
CA LYS A 155 -24.02 -2.53 4.10
C LYS A 155 -23.99 -3.97 3.57
N LYS A 156 -24.68 -4.26 2.46
CA LYS A 156 -24.64 -5.57 1.81
C LYS A 156 -23.22 -5.95 1.39
N THR A 157 -22.42 -4.96 0.96
CA THR A 157 -21.02 -5.15 0.54
C THR A 157 -20.14 -5.74 1.64
N ILE A 158 -20.49 -5.54 2.91
CA ILE A 158 -19.80 -6.20 4.03
C ILE A 158 -19.94 -7.72 3.92
N GLN A 159 -21.16 -8.22 3.70
CA GLN A 159 -21.41 -9.65 3.57
C GLN A 159 -20.86 -10.21 2.27
N ASP A 160 -20.99 -9.46 1.18
CA ASP A 160 -20.40 -9.84 -0.11
C ASP A 160 -18.88 -10.03 -0.01
N PHE A 161 -18.18 -9.09 0.64
CA PHE A 161 -16.75 -9.22 0.88
C PHE A 161 -16.40 -10.41 1.77
N VAL A 162 -17.21 -10.69 2.79
CA VAL A 162 -16.98 -11.83 3.69
C VAL A 162 -17.19 -13.16 2.95
N LEU A 163 -18.18 -13.25 2.05
CA LEU A 163 -18.41 -14.44 1.21
C LEU A 163 -17.26 -14.66 0.21
N TYR A 164 -16.80 -13.58 -0.44
CA TYR A 164 -15.58 -13.61 -1.26
C TYR A 164 -14.37 -14.11 -0.45
N ALA A 165 -14.15 -13.55 0.74
CA ALA A 165 -13.07 -13.96 1.62
C ALA A 165 -13.22 -15.43 2.06
N GLU A 166 -14.43 -15.91 2.37
CA GLU A 166 -14.70 -17.30 2.75
C GLU A 166 -14.31 -18.27 1.64
N LYS A 167 -14.72 -17.98 0.40
CA LYS A 167 -14.37 -18.80 -0.76
C LYS A 167 -12.84 -18.88 -0.96
N ILE A 168 -12.15 -17.75 -0.84
CA ILE A 168 -10.68 -17.69 -0.96
C ILE A 168 -9.96 -18.42 0.18
N VAL A 169 -10.40 -18.20 1.41
CA VAL A 169 -9.87 -18.86 2.60
C VAL A 169 -10.10 -20.37 2.55
N GLU A 170 -11.24 -20.80 2.01
CA GLU A 170 -11.55 -22.21 1.77
C GLU A 170 -10.61 -22.84 0.74
N LEU A 171 -10.43 -22.20 -0.40
CA LEU A 171 -9.74 -22.80 -1.54
C LEU A 171 -8.23 -22.63 -1.53
N LEU A 172 -7.72 -21.52 -0.98
CA LEU A 172 -6.31 -21.15 -1.06
C LEU A 172 -5.61 -21.10 0.31
N GLY A 173 -6.38 -21.10 1.40
CA GLY A 173 -5.85 -20.70 2.71
C GLY A 173 -4.90 -21.67 3.39
N GLU A 174 -4.84 -22.93 2.95
CA GLU A 174 -3.96 -23.95 3.55
C GLU A 174 -2.47 -23.56 3.50
N HIS A 175 -2.07 -22.78 2.49
CA HIS A 175 -0.69 -22.36 2.29
C HIS A 175 -0.43 -20.89 2.62
N ILE A 176 -1.36 -20.21 3.31
CA ILE A 176 -1.23 -18.78 3.65
C ILE A 176 -1.23 -18.62 5.17
N THR A 177 -0.15 -18.05 5.70
CA THR A 177 -0.05 -17.73 7.13
C THR A 177 -0.51 -16.30 7.41
N PHE A 178 -0.18 -15.34 6.55
CA PHE A 178 -0.45 -13.92 6.79
C PHE A 178 -1.56 -13.39 5.90
N TRP A 179 -2.63 -12.91 6.53
CA TRP A 179 -3.78 -12.32 5.85
C TRP A 179 -3.93 -10.85 6.19
N ILE A 180 -4.12 -10.05 5.15
CA ILE A 180 -4.37 -8.61 5.22
C ILE A 180 -5.73 -8.34 4.59
N PRO A 181 -6.84 -8.31 5.36
CA PRO A 181 -8.15 -8.09 4.79
C PRO A 181 -8.24 -6.77 4.01
N LEU A 182 -7.68 -5.69 4.57
CA LEU A 182 -7.73 -4.36 3.96
C LEU A 182 -6.35 -3.72 3.86
N ASN A 183 -6.05 -3.15 2.68
CA ASN A 183 -4.97 -2.18 2.52
C ASN A 183 -5.48 -0.73 2.67
N GLU A 184 -4.82 0.03 3.55
CA GLU A 184 -4.94 1.48 3.69
C GLU A 184 -6.39 2.03 3.66
N PRO A 185 -7.29 1.55 4.56
CA PRO A 185 -8.66 2.03 4.58
C PRO A 185 -8.76 3.56 4.74
N SER A 186 -7.86 4.18 5.49
CA SER A 186 -7.82 5.64 5.65
C SER A 186 -7.50 6.41 4.37
N VAL A 187 -6.68 5.84 3.48
CA VAL A 187 -6.31 6.48 2.20
C VAL A 187 -7.49 6.39 1.24
N TYR A 188 -8.12 5.22 1.12
CA TYR A 188 -9.34 5.05 0.36
C TYR A 188 -10.45 6.02 0.81
N ILE A 189 -10.67 6.16 2.12
CA ILE A 189 -11.64 7.12 2.67
C ILE A 189 -11.24 8.57 2.37
N GLY A 190 -9.97 8.93 2.62
CA GLY A 190 -9.48 10.29 2.43
C GLY A 190 -9.57 10.75 0.98
N LEU A 191 -9.08 9.94 0.06
CA LEU A 191 -9.02 10.28 -1.36
C LEU A 191 -10.35 10.05 -2.08
N GLY A 192 -11.13 9.02 -1.70
CA GLY A 192 -12.38 8.67 -2.36
C GLY A 192 -13.63 9.36 -1.82
N TYR A 193 -13.71 9.64 -0.50
CA TYR A 193 -14.94 10.17 0.14
C TYR A 193 -14.81 11.55 0.76
N VAL A 194 -13.59 11.96 1.14
CA VAL A 194 -13.34 13.31 1.68
C VAL A 194 -12.94 14.26 0.56
N MET A 195 -11.95 13.87 -0.25
CA MET A 195 -11.42 14.72 -1.31
C MET A 195 -12.10 14.51 -2.67
N GLY A 196 -12.71 13.34 -2.90
CA GLY A 196 -13.32 12.96 -4.18
C GLY A 196 -12.32 12.98 -5.34
N LYS A 197 -11.09 12.53 -5.10
CA LYS A 197 -10.02 12.43 -6.11
C LYS A 197 -9.91 11.05 -6.73
N PHE A 198 -10.22 10.01 -5.95
CA PHE A 198 -10.24 8.61 -6.37
C PHE A 198 -11.69 8.13 -6.46
N PRO A 199 -12.00 7.03 -7.18
CA PRO A 199 -13.31 6.41 -7.10
C PRO A 199 -13.68 6.13 -5.61
N PRO A 200 -14.93 6.38 -5.20
CA PRO A 200 -16.11 6.76 -6.02
C PRO A 200 -16.31 8.28 -6.23
N GLU A 201 -15.31 9.12 -6.01
CA GLU A 201 -15.33 10.59 -6.20
C GLU A 201 -16.35 11.33 -5.33
N VAL A 202 -16.62 10.80 -4.13
CA VAL A 202 -17.55 11.38 -3.15
C VAL A 202 -16.85 12.47 -2.33
N LYS A 203 -17.61 13.47 -1.90
CA LYS A 203 -17.15 14.59 -1.04
C LYS A 203 -18.10 14.78 0.15
N ASP A 204 -18.22 13.76 0.99
CA ASP A 204 -19.14 13.71 2.12
C ASP A 204 -18.51 13.03 3.34
N TYR A 205 -18.29 13.81 4.40
CA TYR A 205 -17.69 13.34 5.65
C TYR A 205 -18.55 12.34 6.43
N ARG A 206 -19.89 12.40 6.32
CA ARG A 206 -20.80 11.45 6.98
C ARG A 206 -20.71 10.10 6.29
N LYS A 207 -20.70 10.08 4.95
CA LYS A 207 -20.47 8.87 4.16
C LYS A 207 -19.08 8.31 4.41
N ALA A 208 -18.04 9.14 4.40
CA ALA A 208 -16.66 8.75 4.75
C ALA A 208 -16.60 8.01 6.09
N ASN A 209 -17.29 8.53 7.12
CA ASN A 209 -17.33 7.90 8.42
C ASN A 209 -18.13 6.58 8.44
N ALA A 210 -19.24 6.50 7.70
CA ALA A 210 -20.03 5.27 7.58
C ALA A 210 -19.24 4.17 6.86
N VAL A 211 -18.56 4.51 5.76
CA VAL A 211 -17.73 3.60 4.96
C VAL A 211 -16.54 3.09 5.77
N LEU A 212 -15.86 3.94 6.56
CA LEU A 212 -14.81 3.47 7.46
C LEU A 212 -15.35 2.40 8.43
N LYS A 213 -16.53 2.60 9.00
CA LYS A 213 -17.13 1.61 9.90
C LYS A 213 -17.47 0.31 9.16
N ASN A 214 -18.01 0.40 7.94
CA ASN A 214 -18.33 -0.77 7.12
C ASN A 214 -17.08 -1.57 6.76
N LEU A 215 -15.99 -0.91 6.35
CA LEU A 215 -14.69 -1.53 6.09
C LEU A 215 -14.18 -2.26 7.33
N ILE A 216 -14.14 -1.59 8.49
CA ILE A 216 -13.66 -2.21 9.71
C ILE A 216 -14.56 -3.38 10.16
N GLU A 217 -15.87 -3.30 9.96
CA GLU A 217 -16.77 -4.42 10.23
C GLU A 217 -16.48 -5.61 9.32
N ALA A 218 -16.29 -5.38 8.02
CA ALA A 218 -15.89 -6.41 7.07
C ALA A 218 -14.59 -7.10 7.51
N HIS A 219 -13.58 -6.32 7.91
CA HIS A 219 -12.34 -6.84 8.47
C HIS A 219 -12.56 -7.73 9.72
N LYS A 220 -13.42 -7.33 10.66
CA LYS A 220 -13.69 -8.11 11.88
C LYS A 220 -14.36 -9.44 11.58
N LEU A 221 -15.33 -9.44 10.66
CA LEU A 221 -16.01 -10.66 10.23
C LEU A 221 -15.04 -11.60 9.49
N THR A 222 -14.21 -11.05 8.60
CA THR A 222 -13.16 -11.81 7.91
C THR A 222 -12.11 -12.36 8.88
N TYR A 223 -11.72 -11.60 9.92
CA TYR A 223 -10.84 -12.08 11.00
C TYR A 223 -11.44 -13.30 11.69
N ALA A 224 -12.68 -13.19 12.16
CA ALA A 224 -13.38 -14.29 12.85
C ALA A 224 -13.51 -15.53 11.96
N LEU A 225 -13.84 -15.33 10.67
CA LEU A 225 -13.95 -16.39 9.66
C LEU A 225 -12.62 -17.13 9.46
N ILE A 226 -11.52 -16.41 9.28
CA ILE A 226 -10.18 -17.00 9.05
C ILE A 226 -9.73 -17.81 10.28
N HIS A 227 -9.87 -17.27 11.49
CA HIS A 227 -9.50 -17.98 12.71
C HIS A 227 -10.42 -19.16 13.02
N LYS A 228 -11.72 -19.08 12.67
CA LYS A 228 -12.63 -20.23 12.80
C LYS A 228 -12.12 -21.42 12.00
N LYS A 229 -11.52 -21.20 10.83
CA LYS A 229 -11.01 -22.28 9.97
C LYS A 229 -9.61 -22.74 10.35
N PHE A 230 -8.69 -21.81 10.63
CA PHE A 230 -7.26 -22.12 10.76
C PHE A 230 -6.70 -22.02 12.20
N GLY A 231 -7.45 -21.44 13.14
CA GLY A 231 -7.03 -21.25 14.52
C GLY A 231 -5.81 -20.34 14.63
N GLU A 232 -4.83 -20.73 15.44
CA GLU A 232 -3.58 -19.98 15.68
C GLU A 232 -2.52 -20.18 14.59
N ARG A 233 -2.80 -21.00 13.55
CA ARG A 233 -1.85 -21.23 12.43
C ARG A 233 -1.69 -20.02 11.51
N VAL A 234 -2.59 -19.05 11.62
CA VAL A 234 -2.68 -17.87 10.77
C VAL A 234 -2.56 -16.62 11.63
N SER A 235 -2.16 -15.54 10.97
CA SER A 235 -2.00 -14.21 11.55
C SER A 235 -2.75 -13.23 10.66
N VAL A 236 -3.70 -12.49 11.22
CA VAL A 236 -4.60 -11.61 10.48
C VAL A 236 -4.47 -10.17 10.99
N GLY A 237 -4.32 -9.20 10.09
CA GLY A 237 -4.14 -7.80 10.45
C GLY A 237 -4.21 -6.88 9.23
N ASN A 238 -4.75 -5.67 9.37
CA ASN A 238 -4.78 -4.73 8.24
C ASN A 238 -3.44 -4.04 8.03
N ALA A 239 -3.22 -3.54 6.82
CA ALA A 239 -2.15 -2.59 6.50
C ALA A 239 -2.69 -1.16 6.61
N TYR A 240 -2.02 -0.33 7.40
CA TYR A 240 -2.42 1.05 7.66
C TYR A 240 -1.35 2.02 7.15
N ASN A 241 -1.77 2.98 6.31
CA ASN A 241 -0.95 4.14 5.98
C ASN A 241 -0.84 5.05 7.20
N LEU A 242 0.32 5.02 7.85
CA LEU A 242 0.59 5.86 9.00
C LEU A 242 1.45 7.04 8.59
N HIS A 243 1.14 8.20 9.12
CA HIS A 243 1.82 9.43 8.77
C HIS A 243 2.70 9.88 9.94
N TRP A 244 3.81 10.52 9.60
CA TRP A 244 4.50 11.38 10.54
C TRP A 244 4.04 12.82 10.30
N HIS A 245 2.95 13.21 10.96
CA HIS A 245 2.52 14.60 10.98
C HIS A 245 3.37 15.38 11.98
N VAL A 246 3.92 16.51 11.56
CA VAL A 246 4.66 17.44 12.42
C VAL A 246 4.05 18.83 12.31
N PRO A 247 4.02 19.62 13.40
CA PRO A 247 3.55 21.00 13.32
C PRO A 247 4.53 21.81 12.46
N ALA A 248 4.00 22.52 11.46
CA ALA A 248 4.80 23.39 10.60
C ALA A 248 5.50 24.50 11.40
N ARG A 249 4.85 24.97 12.49
CA ARG A 249 5.42 25.88 13.47
C ARG A 249 5.41 25.19 14.85
N SER A 250 6.56 24.69 15.29
CA SER A 250 6.70 23.97 16.56
C SER A 250 6.35 24.79 17.81
N TRP A 251 6.32 26.13 17.71
CA TRP A 251 5.93 27.04 18.79
C TRP A 251 4.42 27.38 18.76
N ASN A 252 3.69 27.05 17.70
CA ASN A 252 2.30 27.44 17.54
C ASN A 252 1.37 26.37 18.11
N ILE A 253 0.60 26.72 19.15
CA ILE A 253 -0.28 25.77 19.82
C ILE A 253 -1.38 25.20 18.91
N PHE A 254 -1.87 25.95 17.93
CA PHE A 254 -2.89 25.45 17.01
C PHE A 254 -2.33 24.41 16.04
N ASP A 255 -1.10 24.59 15.54
CA ASP A 255 -0.42 23.58 14.72
C ASP A 255 -0.19 22.29 15.53
N ILE A 256 0.23 22.41 16.79
CA ILE A 256 0.45 21.26 17.67
C ILE A 256 -0.86 20.49 17.91
N LEU A 257 -1.93 21.20 18.30
CA LEU A 257 -3.22 20.58 18.62
C LEU A 257 -3.85 19.94 17.38
N VAL A 258 -3.80 20.60 16.22
CA VAL A 258 -4.42 20.05 15.02
C VAL A 258 -3.69 18.80 14.51
N VAL A 259 -2.37 18.72 14.67
CA VAL A 259 -1.59 17.51 14.38
C VAL A 259 -2.08 16.33 15.22
N GLN A 260 -2.31 16.52 16.52
CA GLN A 260 -2.83 15.45 17.40
C GLN A 260 -4.21 14.97 16.96
N VAL A 261 -5.09 15.89 16.54
CA VAL A 261 -6.43 15.55 16.04
C VAL A 261 -6.35 14.76 14.73
N ILE A 262 -5.51 15.19 13.79
CA ILE A 262 -5.33 14.51 12.50
C ILE A 262 -4.71 13.12 12.71
N ASP A 263 -3.69 13.00 13.57
CA ASP A 263 -3.09 11.72 13.96
C ASP A 263 -4.13 10.76 14.54
N TYR A 264 -5.05 11.25 15.37
CA TYR A 264 -6.12 10.41 15.88
C TYR A 264 -7.06 9.97 14.76
N ILE A 265 -7.57 10.91 13.96
CA ILE A 265 -8.59 10.64 12.94
C ILE A 265 -8.07 9.71 11.84
N ARG A 266 -6.88 10.01 11.30
CA ARG A 266 -6.32 9.31 10.12
C ARG A 266 -5.61 8.01 10.48
N ASP A 267 -4.92 7.97 11.62
CA ASP A 267 -4.03 6.86 11.96
C ASP A 267 -4.59 6.02 13.12
N SER A 268 -4.77 6.62 14.30
CA SER A 268 -5.02 5.85 15.53
C SER A 268 -6.45 5.27 15.59
N ARG A 269 -7.43 6.00 15.08
CA ARG A 269 -8.85 5.64 15.15
C ARG A 269 -9.18 4.38 14.31
N PRO A 270 -8.77 4.25 13.03
CA PRO A 270 -8.97 3.02 12.26
C PRO A 270 -8.40 1.77 12.94
N ILE A 271 -7.20 1.85 13.54
CA ILE A 271 -6.60 0.75 14.28
C ILE A 271 -7.41 0.45 15.54
N SER A 272 -7.80 1.50 16.29
CA SER A 272 -8.62 1.36 17.50
C SER A 272 -9.98 0.69 17.23
N LEU A 273 -10.60 0.99 16.09
CA LEU A 273 -11.88 0.40 15.70
C LEU A 273 -11.76 -1.10 15.41
N ALA A 274 -10.59 -1.58 14.99
CA ALA A 274 -10.27 -2.99 14.74
C ALA A 274 -9.72 -3.73 15.98
N LYS A 275 -9.63 -3.06 17.15
CA LYS A 275 -9.11 -3.65 18.38
C LYS A 275 -9.80 -4.98 18.71
N GLY A 276 -9.00 -5.96 19.10
CA GLY A 276 -9.45 -7.32 19.43
C GLY A 276 -9.64 -8.25 18.22
N HIS A 277 -9.46 -7.76 16.99
CA HIS A 277 -9.62 -8.54 15.75
C HIS A 277 -8.38 -8.42 14.87
N GLN A 278 -7.19 -8.36 15.49
CA GLN A 278 -5.91 -8.23 14.81
C GLN A 278 -4.82 -8.92 15.61
N ASP A 279 -4.01 -9.73 14.94
CA ASP A 279 -2.84 -10.40 15.49
C ASP A 279 -1.56 -9.60 15.25
N PHE A 280 -1.56 -8.75 14.22
CA PHE A 280 -0.47 -7.84 13.88
C PHE A 280 -1.01 -6.53 13.30
N ILE A 281 -0.12 -5.52 13.21
CA ILE A 281 -0.39 -4.25 12.53
C ILE A 281 0.56 -4.13 11.33
N GLY A 282 0.00 -4.04 10.14
CA GLY A 282 0.75 -3.65 8.94
C GLY A 282 0.94 -2.13 8.93
N VAL A 283 2.17 -1.66 8.74
CA VAL A 283 2.50 -0.23 8.64
C VAL A 283 2.98 0.08 7.23
N ASN A 284 2.29 1.02 6.58
CA ASN A 284 2.74 1.65 5.35
C ASN A 284 3.21 3.07 5.69
N TYR A 285 4.43 3.43 5.28
CA TYR A 285 5.01 4.75 5.52
C TYR A 285 5.83 5.24 4.33
N TYR A 286 5.62 6.49 3.93
CA TYR A 286 6.24 7.06 2.73
C TYR A 286 6.89 8.43 2.96
N PHE A 287 6.21 9.34 3.66
CA PHE A 287 6.67 10.73 3.80
C PHE A 287 6.16 11.38 5.09
N ARG A 288 6.75 12.53 5.40
CA ARG A 288 6.34 13.43 6.48
C ARG A 288 5.38 14.49 5.97
N ASP A 289 4.41 14.85 6.81
CA ASP A 289 3.52 15.99 6.57
C ASP A 289 3.75 17.10 7.60
N LYS A 290 4.26 18.26 7.14
CA LYS A 290 4.29 19.50 7.93
C LYS A 290 2.91 20.15 7.87
N VAL A 291 2.15 20.02 8.95
CA VAL A 291 0.77 20.52 9.04
C VAL A 291 0.75 21.93 9.62
N LYS A 292 0.09 22.85 8.91
CA LYS A 292 -0.13 24.23 9.35
C LYS A 292 -1.62 24.47 9.50
N PHE A 293 -2.03 24.96 10.66
CA PHE A 293 -3.38 25.49 10.87
C PHE A 293 -3.53 26.84 10.16
N VAL A 294 -4.56 26.95 9.33
CA VAL A 294 -4.87 28.13 8.51
C VAL A 294 -6.32 28.62 8.66
N GLY A 295 -7.11 28.01 9.54
CA GLY A 295 -8.55 28.29 9.69
C GLY A 295 -9.40 27.61 8.61
N TRP A 296 -10.72 27.79 8.64
CA TRP A 296 -11.72 27.02 7.87
C TRP A 296 -11.70 27.18 6.33
N GLY A 297 -10.63 27.72 5.75
CA GLY A 297 -10.42 27.87 4.31
C GLY A 297 -9.19 27.13 3.77
N GLY A 298 -8.56 26.26 4.58
CA GLY A 298 -7.43 25.43 4.14
C GLY A 298 -7.84 24.36 3.14
N LYS A 299 -6.85 23.86 2.39
CA LYS A 299 -7.02 22.84 1.35
C LYS A 299 -7.58 21.53 1.88
N PHE A 300 -7.35 21.24 3.16
CA PHE A 300 -7.84 20.05 3.85
C PHE A 300 -8.69 20.42 5.09
N GLY A 301 -9.58 21.40 4.92
CA GLY A 301 -10.42 21.92 5.99
C GLY A 301 -9.68 23.01 6.77
N PRO A 302 -9.42 22.86 8.08
CA PRO A 302 -8.75 23.91 8.85
C PRO A 302 -7.22 24.00 8.64
N VAL A 303 -6.65 23.14 7.77
CA VAL A 303 -5.20 22.95 7.64
C VAL A 303 -4.72 22.89 6.20
N ASP A 304 -3.44 23.19 6.04
CA ASP A 304 -2.62 22.91 4.86
C ASP A 304 -1.42 22.03 5.22
N ALA A 305 -0.99 21.21 4.26
CA ALA A 305 0.31 20.56 4.29
C ALA A 305 1.33 21.49 3.59
N VAL A 306 2.37 21.89 4.31
CA VAL A 306 3.39 22.86 3.88
C VAL A 306 4.78 22.24 3.87
N ASN A 307 4.94 21.18 3.07
CA ASN A 307 6.22 20.52 2.87
C ASN A 307 7.13 21.41 1.99
N THR A 308 7.90 22.29 2.63
CA THR A 308 8.84 23.22 1.98
C THR A 308 10.15 22.50 1.64
N ASN A 309 10.21 21.67 0.59
CA ASN A 309 11.37 20.79 0.43
C ASN A 309 12.11 20.95 -0.91
N ALA A 310 13.41 21.17 -0.80
CA ALA A 310 14.40 21.00 -1.88
C ALA A 310 14.76 19.52 -2.10
N HIS A 311 14.45 18.64 -1.14
CA HIS A 311 14.71 17.20 -1.19
C HIS A 311 13.39 16.42 -1.21
N VAL A 312 12.93 16.10 -2.42
CA VAL A 312 11.67 15.41 -2.68
C VAL A 312 11.87 14.20 -3.59
N SER A 313 10.94 13.25 -3.51
CA SER A 313 10.78 12.17 -4.49
C SER A 313 10.35 12.72 -5.85
N ASP A 314 10.31 11.86 -6.86
CA ASP A 314 9.88 12.25 -8.21
C ASP A 314 8.43 12.74 -8.26
N ILE A 315 7.59 12.38 -7.28
CA ILE A 315 6.20 12.84 -7.15
C ILE A 315 6.04 14.01 -6.17
N GLY A 316 7.14 14.62 -5.73
CA GLY A 316 7.14 15.79 -4.86
C GLY A 316 6.90 15.49 -3.37
N TRP A 317 6.93 14.21 -2.96
CA TRP A 317 6.81 13.85 -1.54
C TRP A 317 8.09 14.11 -0.76
N ASP A 318 7.95 14.55 0.50
CA ASP A 318 9.07 14.76 1.42
C ASP A 318 9.82 13.45 1.65
N ILE A 319 11.14 13.45 1.43
CA ILE A 319 11.99 12.30 1.74
C ILE A 319 12.46 12.43 3.19
N ALA A 320 11.76 11.74 4.09
CA ALA A 320 11.99 11.79 5.54
C ALA A 320 12.00 10.38 6.16
N PRO A 321 13.02 9.54 5.88
CA PRO A 321 13.07 8.15 6.37
C PRO A 321 12.97 8.03 7.90
N GLU A 322 13.35 9.08 8.65
CA GLU A 322 13.21 9.14 10.11
C GLU A 322 11.76 9.08 10.61
N GLY A 323 10.78 9.43 9.77
CA GLY A 323 9.38 9.29 10.14
C GLY A 323 8.94 7.84 10.34
N LEU A 324 9.68 6.87 9.77
CA LEU A 324 9.40 5.44 9.99
C LEU A 324 9.56 5.07 11.46
N TYR A 325 10.57 5.61 12.16
CA TYR A 325 10.72 5.41 13.61
C TYR A 325 9.46 5.88 14.36
N HIS A 326 8.96 7.07 14.03
CA HIS A 326 7.80 7.66 14.71
C HIS A 326 6.49 6.91 14.42
N THR A 327 6.28 6.44 13.19
CA THR A 327 5.09 5.64 12.86
C THR A 327 5.12 4.26 13.50
N LEU A 328 6.29 3.63 13.60
CA LEU A 328 6.48 2.39 14.35
C LEU A 328 6.17 2.56 15.84
N LYS A 329 6.66 3.64 16.48
CA LYS A 329 6.33 3.96 17.88
C LYS A 329 4.84 4.24 18.06
N LYS A 330 4.17 4.84 17.06
CA LYS A 330 2.71 5.05 17.06
C LYS A 330 1.97 3.70 17.03
N ALA A 331 2.34 2.81 16.12
CA ALA A 331 1.77 1.46 16.02
C ALA A 331 2.03 0.60 17.26
N ALA A 332 3.20 0.74 17.89
CA ALA A 332 3.59 -0.04 19.08
C ALA A 332 2.63 0.14 20.27
N LYS A 333 1.95 1.29 20.36
CA LYS A 333 0.96 1.59 21.42
C LYS A 333 -0.22 0.62 21.45
N PHE A 334 -0.48 -0.10 20.35
CA PHE A 334 -1.55 -1.07 20.25
C PHE A 334 -1.16 -2.48 20.74
N GLY A 335 0.11 -2.69 21.12
CA GLY A 335 0.58 -3.93 21.76
C GLY A 335 0.54 -5.15 20.85
N LYS A 336 0.75 -4.95 19.55
CA LYS A 336 0.78 -6.01 18.53
C LYS A 336 2.12 -6.04 17.80
N PRO A 337 2.56 -7.21 17.32
CA PRO A 337 3.64 -7.31 16.35
C PRO A 337 3.41 -6.41 15.14
N ILE A 338 4.47 -5.82 14.62
CA ILE A 338 4.41 -4.91 13.48
C ILE A 338 5.15 -5.51 12.29
N TYR A 339 4.55 -5.37 11.11
CA TYR A 339 5.20 -5.62 9.83
C TYR A 339 5.12 -4.33 9.03
N ILE A 340 6.25 -3.86 8.50
CA ILE A 340 6.26 -2.71 7.58
C ILE A 340 5.85 -3.26 6.23
N THR A 341 4.57 -3.13 5.90
CA THR A 341 3.95 -3.74 4.72
C THR A 341 4.20 -2.95 3.44
N GLU A 342 4.54 -1.66 3.55
CA GLU A 342 5.03 -0.81 2.46
C GLU A 342 5.96 0.29 2.99
N ASN A 343 7.11 0.47 2.34
CA ASN A 343 7.96 1.64 2.51
C ASN A 343 8.82 1.82 1.25
N GLY A 344 8.82 3.01 0.66
CA GLY A 344 9.56 3.27 -0.57
C GLY A 344 9.42 4.69 -1.08
N ILE A 345 10.07 4.98 -2.22
CA ILE A 345 9.98 6.30 -2.88
C ILE A 345 9.90 6.15 -4.41
N ALA A 346 9.20 7.09 -5.05
CA ALA A 346 9.27 7.30 -6.49
C ALA A 346 10.63 7.93 -6.85
N ASP A 347 11.44 7.23 -7.64
CA ASP A 347 12.80 7.65 -8.01
C ASP A 347 13.24 6.97 -9.32
N ALA A 348 12.77 7.47 -10.46
CA ALA A 348 12.97 6.84 -11.76
C ALA A 348 14.44 6.68 -12.16
N THR A 349 15.32 7.58 -11.69
CA THR A 349 16.77 7.54 -11.96
C THR A 349 17.56 6.68 -10.96
N ASP A 350 16.91 6.19 -9.90
CA ASP A 350 17.54 5.37 -8.84
C ASP A 350 18.66 6.08 -8.06
N GLU A 351 18.70 7.42 -8.08
CA GLU A 351 19.75 8.22 -7.43
C GLU A 351 19.57 8.34 -5.91
N LYS A 352 18.33 8.22 -5.42
CA LYS A 352 17.94 8.46 -4.03
C LYS A 352 17.49 7.18 -3.32
N ARG A 353 16.93 6.23 -4.06
CA ARG A 353 16.26 5.02 -3.54
C ARG A 353 17.18 4.19 -2.65
N ALA A 354 18.43 3.97 -3.07
CA ALA A 354 19.38 3.18 -2.30
C ALA A 354 19.67 3.81 -0.91
N GLN A 355 19.78 5.13 -0.84
CA GLN A 355 20.02 5.84 0.43
C GLN A 355 18.76 5.83 1.30
N PHE A 356 17.59 6.09 0.70
CA PHE A 356 16.30 6.02 1.40
C PHE A 356 16.05 4.65 2.05
N ILE A 357 16.37 3.56 1.37
CA ILE A 357 16.24 2.20 1.91
C ILE A 357 17.14 2.02 3.14
N LYS A 358 18.42 2.40 3.03
CA LYS A 358 19.38 2.30 4.14
C LYS A 358 18.94 3.11 5.35
N ASP A 359 18.51 4.35 5.14
CA ASP A 359 18.09 5.25 6.21
C ASP A 359 16.79 4.76 6.85
N SER A 360 15.82 4.30 6.05
CA SER A 360 14.57 3.72 6.58
C SER A 360 14.85 2.49 7.45
N ILE A 361 15.71 1.58 6.98
CA ILE A 361 16.08 0.38 7.77
C ILE A 361 16.88 0.76 9.02
N TYR A 362 17.72 1.78 8.97
CA TYR A 362 18.36 2.33 10.16
C TYR A 362 17.32 2.77 11.20
N TRP A 363 16.35 3.61 10.81
CA TRP A 363 15.30 4.08 11.73
C TRP A 363 14.35 2.99 12.22
N MET A 364 14.11 1.97 11.41
CA MET A 364 13.44 0.74 11.87
C MET A 364 14.24 0.05 12.97
N ARG A 365 15.56 -0.11 12.80
CA ARG A 365 16.44 -0.73 13.80
C ARG A 365 16.48 0.07 15.09
N GLU A 366 16.49 1.40 15.02
CA GLU A 366 16.38 2.27 16.20
C GLU A 366 15.05 2.05 16.94
N ALA A 367 13.93 1.92 16.22
CA ALA A 367 12.65 1.60 16.83
C ALA A 367 12.65 0.23 17.52
N ILE A 368 13.28 -0.77 16.90
CA ILE A 368 13.46 -2.11 17.49
C ILE A 368 14.32 -2.04 18.76
N ALA A 369 15.43 -1.30 18.71
CA ALA A 369 16.31 -1.08 19.87
C ALA A 369 15.56 -0.43 21.04
N ASP A 370 14.59 0.44 20.73
CA ASP A 370 13.69 1.06 21.71
C ASP A 370 12.48 0.17 22.10
N GLY A 371 12.54 -1.13 21.83
CA GLY A 371 11.58 -2.14 22.29
C GLY A 371 10.35 -2.32 21.40
N VAL A 372 10.34 -1.80 20.18
CA VAL A 372 9.23 -2.04 19.24
C VAL A 372 9.35 -3.43 18.59
N ASP A 373 8.30 -4.26 18.69
CA ASP A 373 8.23 -5.61 18.11
C ASP A 373 7.97 -5.59 16.60
N VAL A 374 8.97 -5.17 15.81
CA VAL A 374 8.94 -5.22 14.34
C VAL A 374 9.48 -6.58 13.86
N ARG A 375 8.73 -7.25 12.98
CA ARG A 375 9.04 -8.61 12.51
C ARG A 375 9.17 -8.75 11.00
N GLY A 376 8.99 -7.67 10.24
CA GLY A 376 9.27 -7.70 8.81
C GLY A 376 9.30 -6.32 8.17
N TYR A 377 9.97 -6.26 7.02
CA TYR A 377 10.11 -5.08 6.19
C TYR A 377 9.87 -5.46 4.72
N PHE A 378 8.88 -4.81 4.10
CA PHE A 378 8.51 -4.99 2.72
C PHE A 378 8.68 -3.66 1.98
N TYR A 379 9.65 -3.62 1.08
CA TYR A 379 9.86 -2.44 0.25
C TYR A 379 8.71 -2.27 -0.75
N TRP A 380 8.20 -1.04 -0.89
CA TRP A 380 7.26 -0.67 -1.94
C TRP A 380 8.00 -0.01 -3.11
N SER A 381 8.12 -0.64 -4.27
CA SER A 381 7.50 -1.90 -4.72
C SER A 381 8.55 -2.87 -5.27
N LEU A 382 8.16 -4.12 -5.53
CA LEU A 382 9.03 -5.04 -6.27
C LEU A 382 9.28 -4.54 -7.70
N LEU A 383 8.20 -4.21 -8.42
CA LEU A 383 8.21 -3.81 -9.82
C LEU A 383 7.77 -2.35 -9.94
N ASP A 384 8.37 -1.60 -10.88
CA ASP A 384 7.75 -0.37 -11.38
C ASP A 384 6.36 -0.70 -11.88
N ASN A 385 5.34 0.06 -11.46
CA ASN A 385 3.95 -0.32 -11.65
C ASN A 385 3.04 0.87 -12.00
N PHE A 386 1.75 0.60 -12.22
CA PHE A 386 0.75 1.65 -12.44
C PHE A 386 0.41 2.35 -11.12
N GLU A 387 0.91 3.57 -10.92
CA GLU A 387 0.76 4.33 -9.67
C GLU A 387 -0.55 5.12 -9.65
N TRP A 388 -1.67 4.39 -9.68
CA TRP A 388 -3.02 4.92 -9.49
C TRP A 388 -3.32 6.14 -10.37
N ALA A 389 -3.76 7.26 -9.79
CA ALA A 389 -4.08 8.49 -10.51
C ALA A 389 -2.86 9.22 -11.11
N GLU A 390 -1.63 8.76 -10.82
CA GLU A 390 -0.40 9.30 -11.39
C GLU A 390 0.04 8.55 -12.65
N GLY A 391 -0.44 7.31 -12.82
CA GLY A 391 -0.13 6.48 -13.97
C GLY A 391 1.25 5.83 -13.92
N PHE A 392 1.88 5.67 -15.07
CA PHE A 392 3.13 4.90 -15.23
C PHE A 392 4.43 5.70 -15.06
N TRP A 393 4.39 7.02 -15.09
CA TRP A 393 5.62 7.81 -15.02
C TRP A 393 6.33 7.72 -13.65
N PRO A 394 5.65 7.65 -12.48
CA PRO A 394 6.32 7.41 -11.21
C PRO A 394 6.88 5.99 -11.14
N ARG A 395 8.08 5.86 -10.58
CA ARG A 395 8.79 4.57 -10.53
C ARG A 395 9.16 4.24 -9.10
N PHE A 396 8.46 3.30 -8.49
CA PHE A 396 8.73 2.83 -7.12
C PHE A 396 9.61 1.58 -7.07
N GLY A 397 9.69 0.81 -8.15
CA GLY A 397 10.18 -0.56 -8.16
C GLY A 397 11.65 -0.71 -7.85
N LEU A 398 11.99 -1.79 -7.14
CA LEU A 398 13.36 -2.34 -7.10
C LEU A 398 13.79 -2.90 -8.47
N VAL A 399 12.81 -3.31 -9.27
CA VAL A 399 12.97 -3.82 -10.62
C VAL A 399 12.28 -2.86 -11.58
N GLU A 400 13.06 -2.31 -12.49
CA GLU A 400 12.58 -1.51 -13.61
C GLU A 400 11.83 -2.39 -14.61
N VAL A 401 10.72 -1.87 -15.15
CA VAL A 401 9.93 -2.53 -16.19
C VAL A 401 9.88 -1.63 -17.43
N ASP A 402 10.36 -2.14 -18.56
CA ASP A 402 10.11 -1.52 -19.86
C ASP A 402 8.67 -1.86 -20.29
N TYR A 403 7.76 -0.89 -20.24
CA TYR A 403 6.34 -1.13 -20.57
C TYR A 403 6.05 -1.39 -22.06
N LYS A 404 7.05 -1.27 -22.95
CA LYS A 404 6.89 -1.64 -24.37
C LYS A 404 7.28 -3.10 -24.60
N THR A 405 8.36 -3.56 -23.96
CA THR A 405 8.91 -4.92 -24.18
C THR A 405 8.54 -5.90 -23.06
N MET A 406 8.10 -5.38 -21.92
CA MET A 406 7.92 -6.09 -20.65
C MET A 406 9.22 -6.68 -20.09
N GLU A 407 10.39 -6.21 -20.54
CA GLU A 407 11.68 -6.58 -19.96
C GLU A 407 11.81 -6.04 -18.53
N ARG A 408 12.44 -6.84 -17.65
CA ARG A 408 12.74 -6.45 -16.28
C ARG A 408 14.23 -6.24 -16.07
N LYS A 409 14.58 -5.17 -15.36
CA LYS A 409 15.96 -4.86 -15.00
C LYS A 409 16.06 -4.52 -13.52
N ILE A 410 16.81 -5.32 -12.77
CA ILE A 410 17.09 -5.05 -11.35
C ILE A 410 17.89 -3.74 -11.23
N ARG A 411 17.39 -2.80 -10.41
CA ARG A 411 18.04 -1.51 -10.17
C ARG A 411 19.22 -1.63 -9.19
N PRO A 412 20.23 -0.74 -9.27
CA PRO A 412 21.32 -0.67 -8.28
C PRO A 412 20.86 -0.63 -6.81
N SER A 413 19.78 0.11 -6.50
CA SER A 413 19.20 0.16 -5.14
C SER A 413 18.69 -1.18 -4.63
N ALA A 414 18.23 -2.08 -5.50
CA ALA A 414 17.83 -3.42 -5.11
C ALA A 414 19.01 -4.24 -4.59
N TYR A 415 20.20 -4.06 -5.17
CA TYR A 415 21.43 -4.67 -4.64
C TYR A 415 21.86 -4.04 -3.31
N ALA A 416 21.61 -2.74 -3.11
CA ALA A 416 21.81 -2.10 -1.80
C ALA A 416 20.87 -2.70 -0.74
N TYR A 417 19.60 -2.96 -1.08
CA TYR A 417 18.66 -3.64 -0.19
C TYR A 417 19.10 -5.08 0.10
N LYS A 418 19.48 -5.85 -0.93
CA LYS A 418 20.07 -7.20 -0.80
C LYS A 418 21.23 -7.23 0.19
N LYS A 419 22.16 -6.29 0.08
CA LYS A 419 23.31 -6.19 0.99
C LYS A 419 22.87 -6.02 2.45
N VAL A 420 21.87 -5.18 2.71
CA VAL A 420 21.31 -5.01 4.07
C VAL A 420 20.65 -6.29 4.58
N ILE A 421 19.94 -7.02 3.71
CA ILE A 421 19.34 -8.33 4.05
C ILE A 421 20.43 -9.35 4.41
N GLU A 422 21.50 -9.42 3.62
CA GLU A 422 22.63 -10.35 3.86
C GLU A 422 23.38 -10.02 5.15
N GLU A 423 23.62 -8.74 5.42
CA GLU A 423 24.23 -8.26 6.67
C GLU A 423 23.36 -8.51 7.91
N SER A 424 22.03 -8.66 7.75
CA SER A 424 21.12 -8.97 8.87
C SER A 424 21.06 -10.45 9.25
N LYS A 425 21.65 -11.33 8.44
CA LYS A 425 21.72 -12.78 8.68
C LYS A 425 23.00 -13.19 9.42
N GLN A 426 23.98 -12.29 9.48
CA GLN A 426 25.22 -12.43 10.24
C GLN A 426 24.99 -11.93 11.67
#